data_AF-A0A1F8F034-F1
#
_entry.id   AF-A0A1F8F034-F1
#
_cell.length_a   1.000
_cell.length_b   1.000
_cell.length_c   1.000
_cell.angle_alpha   90.00
_cell.angle_beta   90.00
_cell.angle_gamma   90.00
#
_symmetry.space_group_name_H-M   'P 1'
#
loop_
_entity.id
_entity.type
_entity.pdbx_description
1 polymer ?
#
loop_
_entity_poly.entity_id
_entity_poly.type
_entity_poly.pdbx_seq_one_letter_code
_entity_poly.pdbx_strand_id
1 'polypeptide(L)'
;MRKRLSDAGAVSVGLIATLLIVGGVVLFGLGLYGYAASIRNQALAWETELNAVIRVEVSERATYENTFYEQTGLANLKSAKMDTIITNALEGRYGDNPNQGQALLQAIAEAYPDTSGLNIYDKILPTVSAGREAIRNKQNLRIEKAQAYNYWRKEGIFRAWVLSGLYPSRDLEFSVGGVKYYATEALEKMAEPISTANVNKSFETGVETPLQVK
;
A
#
# COMPACT_ATOMS: atom_id res chain seq x y z
N MET A 1 11.39 25.29 83.01
CA MET A 1 10.94 24.17 82.15
C MET A 1 10.52 24.73 80.79
N ARG A 2 11.45 24.91 79.84
CA ARG A 2 11.14 25.31 78.45
C ARG A 2 11.61 24.18 77.55
N LYS A 3 10.67 23.30 77.20
CA LYS A 3 10.88 22.19 76.28
C LYS A 3 10.95 22.79 74.87
N ARG A 4 12.10 22.63 74.21
CA ARG A 4 12.32 23.04 72.81
C ARG A 4 11.34 22.28 71.92
N LEU A 5 10.38 23.01 71.35
CA LEU A 5 9.55 22.57 70.24
C LEU A 5 10.12 23.24 68.99
N SER A 6 11.17 22.64 68.40
CA SER A 6 11.62 23.06 67.06
C SER A 6 12.35 21.94 66.31
N ASP A 7 11.86 20.70 66.40
CA ASP A 7 12.31 19.61 65.51
C ASP A 7 11.12 19.05 64.72
N ALA A 8 10.21 19.93 64.30
CA ALA A 8 9.23 19.61 63.28
C ALA A 8 9.86 19.81 61.91
N GLY A 9 10.44 18.73 61.37
CA GLY A 9 10.50 18.49 59.91
C GLY A 9 11.31 19.47 59.06
N ALA A 10 12.54 19.82 59.44
CA ALA A 10 13.46 20.46 58.50
C ALA A 10 13.91 19.43 57.44
N VAL A 11 13.15 19.35 56.34
CA VAL A 11 13.57 18.60 55.15
C VAL A 11 14.90 19.18 54.68
N SER A 12 15.96 18.38 54.65
CA SER A 12 17.28 18.86 54.24
C SER A 12 17.23 19.33 52.78
N VAL A 13 17.94 20.41 52.46
CA VAL A 13 18.05 20.94 51.09
C VAL A 13 18.49 19.86 50.10
N GLY A 14 19.33 18.91 50.55
CA GLY A 14 19.75 17.74 49.78
C GLY A 14 18.61 16.77 49.45
N LEU A 15 17.64 16.57 50.36
CA LEU A 15 16.47 15.74 50.08
C LEU A 15 15.54 16.40 49.05
N ILE A 16 15.34 17.73 49.15
CA ILE A 16 14.55 18.50 48.17
C ILE A 16 15.21 18.44 46.79
N ALA A 17 16.53 18.67 46.70
CA ALA A 17 17.27 18.57 45.45
C ALA A 17 17.19 17.17 44.82
N THR A 18 17.31 16.11 45.64
CA THR A 18 17.19 14.72 45.17
C THR A 18 15.79 14.43 44.66
N LEU A 19 14.73 14.85 45.38
CA LEU A 19 13.34 14.68 44.94
C LEU A 19 13.03 15.44 43.65
N LEU A 20 13.60 16.64 43.46
CA LEU A 20 13.45 17.39 42.22
C LEU A 20 14.14 16.71 41.04
N ILE A 21 15.34 16.15 41.23
CA ILE A 21 16.05 15.40 40.20
C ILE A 21 15.29 14.13 39.84
N VAL A 22 14.87 13.35 40.85
CA VAL A 22 14.08 12.12 40.63
C VAL A 22 12.74 12.44 39.97
N GLY A 23 12.04 13.46 40.45
CA GLY A 23 10.79 13.93 39.84
C GLY A 23 10.97 14.38 38.40
N GLY A 24 12.04 15.13 38.10
CA GLY A 24 12.39 15.54 36.74
C GLY A 24 12.68 14.36 35.82
N VAL A 25 13.43 13.36 36.28
CA VAL A 25 13.72 12.13 35.51
C VAL A 25 12.44 11.33 35.26
N VAL A 26 11.56 11.21 36.25
CA VAL A 26 10.28 10.50 36.11
C VAL A 26 9.38 11.22 35.10
N LEU A 27 9.23 12.54 35.20
CA LEU A 27 8.41 13.32 34.27
C LEU A 27 8.96 13.27 32.85
N PHE A 28 10.28 13.33 32.69
CA PHE A 28 10.95 13.17 31.40
C PHE A 28 10.69 11.78 30.82
N GLY A 29 10.82 10.72 31.63
CA GLY A 29 10.52 9.35 31.23
C GLY A 29 9.07 9.14 30.80
N LEU A 30 8.11 9.72 31.54
CA LEU A 30 6.68 9.69 31.18
C LEU A 30 6.41 10.44 29.88
N GLY A 31 7.08 11.56 29.65
CA GLY A 31 7.00 12.32 28.40
C GLY A 31 7.48 11.51 27.19
N LEU A 32 8.65 10.86 27.31
CA LEU A 32 9.17 9.97 26.27
C LEU A 32 8.26 8.76 26.03
N TYR A 33 7.71 8.17 27.09
CA TYR A 33 6.75 7.08 26.97
C TYR A 33 5.48 7.49 26.23
N GLY A 34 4.88 8.63 26.59
CA GLY A 34 3.70 9.17 25.92
C GLY A 34 3.95 9.46 24.44
N TYR A 35 5.12 10.02 24.12
CA TYR A 35 5.52 10.26 22.73
C TYR A 35 5.73 8.97 21.94
N ALA A 36 6.42 7.98 22.52
CA ALA A 36 6.61 6.66 21.90
C ALA A 36 5.28 5.92 21.67
N ALA A 37 4.34 5.99 22.62
CA ALA A 37 3.00 5.44 22.48
C ALA A 37 2.23 6.12 21.33
N SER A 38 2.32 7.46 21.22
CA SER A 38 1.72 8.22 20.12
C SER A 38 2.28 7.80 18.76
N ILE A 39 3.61 7.66 18.64
CA ILE A 39 4.26 7.18 17.41
C ILE A 39 3.75 5.78 17.03
N ARG A 40 3.64 4.86 17.98
CA ARG A 40 3.12 3.51 17.70
C ARG A 40 1.66 3.51 17.26
N ASN A 41 0.81 4.30 17.92
CA ASN A 41 -0.60 4.43 17.52
C ASN A 41 -0.72 5.03 16.11
N GLN A 42 0.12 6.00 15.76
CA GLN A 42 0.17 6.54 14.41
C GLN A 42 0.62 5.48 13.40
N ALA A 43 1.65 4.68 13.71
CA ALA A 43 2.10 3.60 12.83
C ALA A 43 0.99 2.57 12.56
N LEU A 44 0.22 2.19 13.57
CA LEU A 44 -0.96 1.33 13.41
C LEU A 44 -2.04 1.96 12.53
N ALA A 45 -2.29 3.27 12.68
CA ALA A 45 -3.25 3.99 11.84
C ALA A 45 -2.81 3.95 10.36
N TRP A 46 -1.53 4.21 10.08
CA TRP A 46 -0.97 4.12 8.72
C TRP A 46 -1.14 2.74 8.10
N GLU A 47 -0.82 1.67 8.84
CA GLU A 47 -0.96 0.31 8.33
C GLU A 47 -2.42 -0.11 8.14
N THR A 48 -3.31 0.33 9.04
CA THR A 48 -4.76 0.09 8.92
C THR A 48 -5.30 0.75 7.65
N GLU A 49 -4.88 1.98 7.38
CA GLU A 49 -5.27 2.74 6.19
C GLU A 49 -4.70 2.12 4.91
N LEU A 50 -3.42 1.70 4.91
CA LEU A 50 -2.81 0.98 3.79
C LEU A 50 -3.55 -0.32 3.47
N ASN A 51 -3.83 -1.13 4.50
CA ASN A 51 -4.60 -2.36 4.37
C ASN A 51 -6.03 -2.10 3.83
N ALA A 52 -6.64 -0.98 4.22
CA ALA A 52 -7.95 -0.58 3.68
C ALA A 52 -7.86 -0.24 2.18
N VAL A 53 -6.86 0.53 1.75
CA VAL A 53 -6.66 0.87 0.33
C VAL A 53 -6.43 -0.38 -0.52
N ILE A 54 -5.64 -1.33 -0.03
CA ILE A 54 -5.37 -2.60 -0.74
C ILE A 54 -6.65 -3.42 -0.89
N ARG A 55 -7.43 -3.56 0.19
CA ARG A 55 -8.71 -4.29 0.14
C ARG A 55 -9.67 -3.67 -0.85
N VAL A 56 -9.73 -2.33 -0.89
CA VAL A 56 -10.55 -1.61 -1.88
C VAL A 56 -10.05 -1.87 -3.29
N GLU A 57 -8.75 -1.82 -3.55
CA GLU A 57 -8.19 -2.09 -4.88
C GLU A 57 -8.48 -3.52 -5.37
N VAL A 58 -8.31 -4.53 -4.50
CA VAL A 58 -8.62 -5.92 -4.83
C VAL A 58 -10.11 -6.11 -5.10
N SER A 59 -10.97 -5.49 -4.28
CA SER A 59 -12.42 -5.52 -4.48
C SER A 59 -12.82 -4.83 -5.78
N GLU A 60 -12.23 -3.68 -6.09
CA GLU A 60 -12.52 -2.91 -7.31
C GLU A 60 -12.19 -3.72 -8.56
N ARG A 61 -11.02 -4.35 -8.57
CA ARG A 61 -10.60 -5.25 -9.64
C ARG A 61 -11.58 -6.40 -9.84
N ALA A 62 -11.98 -7.07 -8.75
CA ALA A 62 -12.96 -8.15 -8.82
C ALA A 62 -14.32 -7.65 -9.34
N THR A 63 -14.75 -6.44 -8.97
CA THR A 63 -15.96 -5.80 -9.50
C THR A 63 -15.86 -5.55 -11.01
N TYR A 64 -14.73 -5.06 -11.50
CA TYR A 64 -14.53 -4.84 -12.94
C TYR A 64 -14.45 -6.15 -13.73
N GLU A 65 -13.81 -7.19 -13.18
CA GLU A 65 -13.81 -8.53 -13.79
C GLU A 65 -15.24 -9.09 -13.88
N ASN A 66 -16.05 -8.98 -12.82
CA ASN A 66 -17.44 -9.41 -12.86
C ASN A 66 -18.29 -8.58 -13.83
N THR A 67 -18.13 -7.26 -13.83
CA THR A 67 -18.82 -6.35 -14.76
C THR A 67 -18.48 -6.68 -16.20
N PHE A 68 -17.22 -7.03 -16.48
CA PHE A 68 -16.80 -7.51 -17.79
C PHE A 68 -17.56 -8.78 -18.18
N TYR A 69 -17.63 -9.79 -17.31
CA TYR A 69 -18.38 -11.03 -17.58
C TYR A 69 -19.88 -10.79 -17.81
N GLU A 70 -20.49 -9.89 -17.05
CA GLU A 70 -21.90 -9.52 -17.18
C GLU A 70 -22.19 -8.82 -18.50
N GLN A 71 -21.40 -7.80 -18.85
CA GLN A 71 -21.64 -6.99 -20.04
C GLN A 71 -21.33 -7.70 -21.35
N THR A 72 -20.35 -8.61 -21.31
CA THR A 72 -19.95 -9.42 -22.47
C THR A 72 -20.82 -10.65 -22.65
N GLY A 73 -21.62 -11.03 -21.64
CA GLY A 73 -22.37 -12.29 -21.65
C GLY A 73 -21.48 -13.54 -21.58
N LEU A 74 -20.18 -13.36 -21.33
CA LEU A 74 -19.17 -14.43 -21.24
C LEU A 74 -19.16 -15.09 -19.86
N ALA A 75 -20.18 -14.88 -19.03
CA ALA A 75 -20.26 -15.45 -17.68
C ALA A 75 -20.15 -16.99 -17.67
N ASN A 76 -20.73 -17.67 -18.68
CA ASN A 76 -20.62 -19.13 -18.86
C ASN A 76 -19.22 -19.60 -19.30
N LEU A 77 -18.32 -18.67 -19.65
CA LEU A 77 -16.98 -18.91 -20.14
C LEU A 77 -15.90 -18.45 -19.15
N LYS A 78 -16.27 -18.20 -17.88
CA LYS A 78 -15.32 -17.91 -16.80
C LYS A 78 -14.32 -19.07 -16.68
N SER A 79 -13.10 -18.82 -17.12
CA SER A 79 -11.99 -19.75 -17.05
C SER A 79 -10.77 -19.06 -16.45
N ALA A 80 -9.88 -19.82 -15.82
CA ALA A 80 -8.64 -19.28 -15.26
C ALA A 80 -7.80 -18.52 -16.31
N LYS A 81 -7.88 -18.92 -17.59
CA LYS A 81 -7.23 -18.21 -18.69
C LYS A 81 -7.90 -16.86 -18.97
N MET A 82 -9.23 -16.80 -18.98
CA MET A 82 -9.98 -15.57 -19.19
C MET A 82 -9.77 -14.57 -18.04
N ASP A 83 -9.83 -15.05 -16.80
CA ASP A 83 -9.50 -14.24 -15.61
C ASP A 83 -8.10 -13.61 -15.78
N THR A 84 -7.10 -14.42 -16.12
CA THR A 84 -5.72 -13.94 -16.35
C THR A 84 -5.64 -12.92 -17.48
N ILE A 85 -6.35 -13.12 -18.59
CA ILE A 85 -6.36 -12.19 -19.73
C ILE A 85 -6.97 -10.84 -19.31
N ILE A 86 -8.11 -10.86 -18.61
CA ILE A 86 -8.80 -9.66 -18.13
C ILE A 86 -7.97 -8.94 -17.07
N THR A 87 -7.44 -9.65 -16.07
CA THR A 87 -6.56 -9.08 -15.04
C THR A 87 -5.36 -8.38 -15.68
N ASN A 88 -4.67 -9.05 -16.62
CA ASN A 88 -3.53 -8.45 -17.34
C ASN A 88 -3.97 -7.22 -18.17
N ALA A 89 -5.17 -7.22 -18.72
CA ALA A 89 -5.72 -6.07 -19.43
C ALA A 89 -6.03 -4.91 -18.51
N LEU A 90 -6.62 -5.16 -17.35
CA LEU A 90 -6.92 -4.15 -16.33
C LEU A 90 -5.65 -3.56 -15.70
N GLU A 91 -4.60 -4.36 -15.53
CA GLU A 91 -3.28 -3.92 -15.03
C GLU A 91 -2.43 -3.19 -16.05
N GLY A 92 -2.91 -3.01 -17.29
CA GLY A 92 -2.15 -2.31 -18.32
C GLY A 92 -0.95 -3.10 -18.85
N ARG A 93 -0.88 -4.42 -18.60
CA ARG A 93 0.11 -5.31 -19.25
C ARG A 93 -0.06 -5.34 -20.76
N TYR A 94 -1.28 -5.05 -21.23
CA TYR A 94 -1.57 -4.67 -22.62
C TYR A 94 -1.66 -3.13 -22.73
N GLY A 95 -0.53 -2.41 -22.58
CA GLY A 95 -0.42 -0.94 -22.50
C GLY A 95 -0.90 -0.10 -23.71
N ASP A 96 -0.82 1.22 -23.50
CA ASP A 96 -1.32 2.44 -24.21
C ASP A 96 -1.33 2.55 -25.77
N ASN A 97 -1.28 1.45 -26.53
CA ASN A 97 -1.37 1.49 -27.99
C ASN A 97 -2.75 1.01 -28.48
N PRO A 98 -3.37 1.64 -29.50
CA PRO A 98 -4.64 1.20 -30.10
C PRO A 98 -4.58 -0.25 -30.62
N ASN A 99 -3.39 -0.73 -30.98
CA ASN A 99 -3.13 -2.14 -31.37
C ASN A 99 -3.20 -3.15 -30.21
N GLN A 100 -3.33 -2.71 -28.95
CA GLN A 100 -3.38 -3.59 -27.79
C GLN A 100 -4.80 -3.92 -27.31
N GLY A 101 -5.77 -3.07 -27.65
CA GLY A 101 -7.17 -3.49 -27.68
C GLY A 101 -7.30 -4.72 -28.58
N GLN A 102 -6.69 -4.70 -29.76
CA GLN A 102 -6.57 -5.88 -30.62
C GLN A 102 -5.84 -7.06 -29.97
N ALA A 103 -4.80 -6.86 -29.15
CA ALA A 103 -4.13 -7.96 -28.45
C ALA A 103 -5.03 -8.64 -27.40
N LEU A 104 -5.82 -7.87 -26.63
CA LEU A 104 -6.85 -8.42 -25.75
C LEU A 104 -7.90 -9.19 -26.57
N LEU A 105 -8.39 -8.60 -27.65
CA LEU A 105 -9.41 -9.21 -28.49
C LEU A 105 -8.89 -10.45 -29.21
N GLN A 106 -7.62 -10.47 -29.61
CA GLN A 106 -6.93 -11.64 -30.18
C GLN A 106 -6.74 -12.73 -29.14
N ALA A 107 -6.31 -12.39 -27.91
CA ALA A 107 -6.18 -13.36 -26.83
C ALA A 107 -7.54 -13.98 -26.46
N ILE A 108 -8.62 -13.19 -26.49
CA ILE A 108 -9.99 -13.67 -26.31
C ILE A 108 -10.41 -14.58 -27.48
N ALA A 109 -10.19 -14.17 -28.73
CA ALA A 109 -10.56 -14.93 -29.92
C ALA A 109 -9.74 -16.22 -30.08
N GLU A 110 -8.47 -16.23 -29.70
CA GLU A 110 -7.59 -17.40 -29.67
C GLU A 110 -8.02 -18.38 -28.57
N ALA A 111 -8.37 -17.86 -27.40
CA ALA A 111 -8.89 -18.69 -26.32
C ALA A 111 -10.29 -19.24 -26.64
N TYR A 112 -11.11 -18.51 -27.42
CA TYR A 112 -12.52 -18.82 -27.69
C TYR A 112 -12.97 -18.35 -29.09
N PRO A 113 -12.82 -19.18 -30.14
CA PRO A 113 -13.20 -18.82 -31.50
C PRO A 113 -14.72 -18.66 -31.72
N ASP A 114 -15.56 -19.27 -30.87
CA ASP A 114 -17.03 -19.26 -30.98
C ASP A 114 -17.70 -17.95 -30.51
N THR A 115 -16.98 -17.06 -29.82
CA THR A 115 -17.54 -15.79 -29.30
C THR A 115 -17.49 -14.64 -30.32
N SER A 116 -17.20 -14.95 -31.58
CA SER A 116 -16.89 -14.01 -32.66
C SER A 116 -18.12 -13.29 -33.26
N GLY A 117 -19.34 -13.58 -32.77
CA GLY A 117 -20.59 -12.94 -33.19
C GLY A 117 -20.88 -11.60 -32.49
N LEU A 118 -20.49 -10.50 -33.15
CA LEU A 118 -20.99 -9.10 -33.13
C LEU A 118 -21.67 -8.54 -31.85
N ASN A 119 -21.13 -7.40 -31.36
CA ASN A 119 -21.57 -6.51 -30.25
C ASN A 119 -20.92 -6.70 -28.87
N ILE A 120 -20.10 -7.74 -28.67
CA ILE A 120 -19.34 -7.91 -27.43
C ILE A 120 -18.11 -6.98 -27.42
N TYR A 121 -17.45 -6.83 -28.56
CA TYR A 121 -16.24 -6.03 -28.74
C TYR A 121 -16.42 -4.55 -28.41
N ASP A 122 -17.55 -3.96 -28.81
CA ASP A 122 -17.89 -2.55 -28.54
C ASP A 122 -18.13 -2.27 -27.05
N LYS A 123 -18.43 -3.32 -26.26
CA LYS A 123 -18.62 -3.22 -24.80
C LYS A 123 -17.34 -3.52 -24.03
N ILE A 124 -16.47 -4.39 -24.56
CA ILE A 124 -15.20 -4.75 -23.92
C ILE A 124 -14.28 -3.53 -23.76
N LEU A 125 -14.04 -2.80 -24.84
CA LEU A 125 -13.01 -1.76 -24.86
C LEU A 125 -13.31 -0.60 -23.88
N PRO A 126 -14.52 -0.03 -23.84
CA PRO A 126 -14.85 1.02 -22.87
C PRO A 126 -14.75 0.54 -21.41
N THR A 127 -15.20 -0.69 -21.13
CA THR A 127 -15.22 -1.25 -19.76
C THR A 127 -13.82 -1.55 -19.26
N VAL A 128 -12.95 -2.09 -20.11
CA VAL A 128 -11.54 -2.30 -19.78
C VAL A 128 -10.82 -0.97 -19.62
N SER A 129 -11.12 0.04 -20.46
CA SER A 129 -10.53 1.37 -20.33
C SER A 129 -10.93 2.06 -19.02
N ALA A 130 -12.21 2.02 -18.66
CA ALA A 130 -12.70 2.56 -17.39
C ALA A 130 -12.09 1.83 -16.18
N GLY A 131 -12.01 0.49 -16.26
CA GLY A 131 -11.37 -0.32 -15.23
C GLY A 131 -9.88 -0.02 -15.06
N ARG A 132 -9.14 0.19 -16.16
CA ARG A 132 -7.73 0.61 -16.13
C ARG A 132 -7.53 1.93 -15.41
N GLU A 133 -8.35 2.93 -15.73
CA GLU A 133 -8.23 4.25 -15.11
C GLU A 133 -8.53 4.19 -13.61
N ALA A 134 -9.61 3.50 -13.22
CA ALA A 134 -9.97 3.31 -11.83
C ALA A 134 -8.88 2.57 -11.04
N ILE A 135 -8.36 1.46 -11.60
CA ILE A 135 -7.30 0.67 -10.97
C ILE A 135 -5.99 1.46 -10.92
N ARG A 136 -5.61 2.19 -11.98
CA ARG A 136 -4.41 3.06 -12.01
C ARG A 136 -4.49 4.13 -10.92
N ASN A 137 -5.62 4.79 -10.75
CA ASN A 137 -5.82 5.80 -9.71
C ASN A 137 -5.66 5.20 -8.30
N LYS A 138 -6.18 3.99 -8.06
CA LYS A 138 -6.03 3.30 -6.77
C LYS A 138 -4.62 2.79 -6.53
N GLN A 139 -3.95 2.27 -7.56
CA GLN A 139 -2.54 1.87 -7.49
C GLN A 139 -1.64 3.06 -7.17
N ASN A 140 -1.85 4.20 -7.83
CA ASN A 140 -1.11 5.44 -7.52
C ASN A 140 -1.32 5.87 -6.07
N LEU A 141 -2.56 5.85 -5.57
CA LEU A 141 -2.86 6.16 -4.19
C LEU A 141 -2.17 5.18 -3.21
N ARG A 142 -2.15 3.88 -3.52
CA ARG A 142 -1.45 2.88 -2.72
C ARG A 142 0.05 3.17 -2.66
N ILE A 143 0.68 3.43 -3.81
CA ILE A 143 2.11 3.73 -3.92
C ILE A 143 2.44 4.99 -3.12
N GLU A 144 1.66 6.06 -3.30
CA GLU A 144 1.85 7.32 -2.60
C GLU A 144 1.78 7.12 -1.08
N LYS A 145 0.77 6.40 -0.58
CA LYS A 145 0.65 6.11 0.87
C LYS A 145 1.76 5.21 1.39
N ALA A 146 2.18 4.21 0.61
CA ALA A 146 3.27 3.32 1.00
C ALA A 146 4.59 4.09 1.11
N GLN A 147 4.86 4.99 0.15
CA GLN A 147 6.04 5.86 0.17
C GLN A 147 5.97 6.87 1.33
N ALA A 148 4.82 7.51 1.54
CA ALA A 148 4.60 8.45 2.64
C ALA A 148 4.82 7.78 4.00
N TYR A 149 4.27 6.57 4.20
CA TYR A 149 4.50 5.78 5.41
C TYR A 149 5.97 5.39 5.58
N ASN A 150 6.63 4.96 4.50
CA ASN A 150 8.06 4.59 4.52
C ASN A 150 8.97 5.77 4.84
N TYR A 151 8.63 6.97 4.35
CA TYR A 151 9.32 8.21 4.71
C TYR A 151 9.05 8.58 6.17
N TRP A 152 7.78 8.65 6.57
CA TRP A 152 7.36 9.02 7.92
C TRP A 152 7.99 8.14 8.99
N ARG A 153 8.07 6.81 8.81
CA ARG A 153 8.65 5.90 9.81
C ARG A 153 10.17 6.08 9.99
N LYS A 154 10.86 6.52 8.93
CA LYS A 154 12.32 6.75 8.92
C LYS A 154 12.69 8.18 9.31
N GLU A 155 11.73 9.08 9.35
CA GLU A 155 11.94 10.49 9.67
C GLU A 155 12.28 10.68 11.16
N GLY A 156 13.50 11.13 11.42
CA GLY A 156 13.97 11.46 12.77
C GLY A 156 14.52 10.25 13.54
N ILE A 157 15.63 10.48 14.26
CA ILE A 157 16.37 9.42 14.97
C ILE A 157 15.50 8.74 16.04
N PHE A 158 14.75 9.52 16.82
CA PHE A 158 13.92 8.96 17.89
C PHE A 158 12.75 8.13 17.34
N ARG A 159 12.08 8.59 16.29
CA ARG A 159 10.96 7.87 15.68
C ARG A 159 11.43 6.58 15.02
N ALA A 160 12.51 6.64 14.24
CA ALA A 160 13.15 5.47 13.65
C ALA A 160 13.56 4.47 14.74
N TRP A 161 14.08 4.94 15.87
CA TRP A 161 14.42 4.10 17.02
C TRP A 161 13.20 3.45 17.68
N VAL A 162 12.11 4.20 17.93
CA VAL A 162 10.86 3.68 18.53
C VAL A 162 10.21 2.61 17.64
N LEU A 163 10.30 2.78 16.33
CA LEU A 163 9.68 1.89 15.34
C LEU A 163 10.60 0.75 14.90
N SER A 164 11.91 0.84 15.17
CA SER A 164 12.90 -0.14 14.76
C SER A 164 12.56 -1.55 15.25
N GLY A 165 12.48 -2.51 14.33
CA GLY A 165 12.20 -3.92 14.63
C GLY A 165 10.75 -4.24 14.99
N LEU A 166 9.87 -3.24 15.08
CA LEU A 166 8.44 -3.42 15.35
C LEU A 166 7.56 -3.05 14.16
N TYR A 167 7.97 -2.03 13.39
CA TYR A 167 7.23 -1.51 12.25
C TYR A 167 8.13 -1.43 11.00
N PRO A 168 7.64 -1.83 9.81
CA PRO A 168 6.27 -2.27 9.52
C PRO A 168 5.91 -3.59 10.23
N SER A 169 4.69 -3.67 10.74
CA SER A 169 4.20 -4.81 11.48
C SER A 169 3.90 -5.98 10.55
N ARG A 170 3.77 -7.17 11.12
CA ARG A 170 3.39 -8.36 10.35
C ARG A 170 1.94 -8.34 9.88
N ASP A 171 1.13 -7.40 10.37
CA ASP A 171 -0.27 -7.22 9.97
C ASP A 171 -0.39 -6.44 8.66
N LEU A 172 0.69 -5.81 8.19
CA LEU A 172 0.77 -5.26 6.85
C LEU A 172 0.98 -6.40 5.85
N GLU A 173 -0.06 -6.72 5.08
CA GLU A 173 -0.07 -7.81 4.10
C GLU A 173 -0.24 -7.25 2.68
N PHE A 174 0.56 -7.76 1.75
CA PHE A 174 0.37 -7.51 0.32
C PHE A 174 0.42 -8.82 -0.44
N SER A 175 -0.51 -9.04 -1.38
CA SER A 175 -0.52 -10.24 -2.21
C SER A 175 -0.46 -9.88 -3.69
N VAL A 176 0.51 -10.44 -4.39
CA VAL A 176 0.67 -10.30 -5.85
C VAL A 176 0.96 -11.67 -6.44
N GLY A 177 0.21 -12.06 -7.48
CA GLY A 177 0.45 -13.32 -8.19
C GLY A 177 0.34 -14.58 -7.32
N GLY A 178 -0.46 -14.55 -6.26
CA GLY A 178 -0.64 -15.67 -5.33
C GLY A 178 0.45 -15.78 -4.25
N VAL A 179 1.43 -14.87 -4.23
CA VAL A 179 2.45 -14.79 -3.17
C VAL A 179 2.06 -13.70 -2.18
N LYS A 180 2.05 -14.04 -0.89
CA LYS A 180 1.79 -13.12 0.21
C LYS A 180 3.11 -12.62 0.79
N TYR A 181 3.24 -11.30 0.86
CA TYR A 181 4.33 -10.58 1.49
C TYR A 181 3.83 -9.95 2.79
N TYR A 182 4.74 -9.82 3.76
CA TYR A 182 4.44 -9.27 5.08
C TYR A 182 5.42 -8.16 5.45
N ALA A 183 4.99 -7.25 6.34
CA ALA A 183 5.84 -6.25 6.96
C ALA A 183 6.64 -5.41 5.94
N THR A 184 7.98 -5.40 6.06
CA THR A 184 8.84 -4.57 5.22
C THR A 184 8.77 -4.97 3.75
N GLU A 185 8.73 -6.27 3.46
CA GLU A 185 8.61 -6.77 2.08
C GLU A 185 7.27 -6.36 1.46
N ALA A 186 6.20 -6.41 2.25
CA ALA A 186 4.89 -5.95 1.80
C ALA A 186 4.93 -4.46 1.46
N LEU A 187 5.52 -3.64 2.32
CA LEU A 187 5.63 -2.19 2.10
C LEU A 187 6.45 -1.85 0.85
N GLU A 188 7.56 -2.56 0.62
CA GLU A 188 8.40 -2.38 -0.57
C GLU A 188 7.63 -2.73 -1.84
N LYS A 189 6.95 -3.87 -1.84
CA LYS A 189 6.13 -4.31 -2.98
C LYS A 189 4.92 -3.42 -3.24
N MET A 190 4.37 -2.77 -2.21
CA MET A 190 3.30 -1.78 -2.37
C MET A 190 3.78 -0.47 -3.00
N ALA A 191 5.03 -0.08 -2.72
CA ALA A 191 5.65 1.16 -3.21
C ALA A 191 6.21 1.02 -4.63
N GLU A 192 6.37 -0.21 -5.12
CA GLU A 192 6.69 -0.49 -6.52
C GLU A 192 5.45 -0.20 -7.39
N PRO A 193 5.56 0.67 -8.42
CA PRO A 193 4.56 0.70 -9.46
C PRO A 193 4.49 -0.68 -10.11
N ILE A 194 3.28 -1.16 -10.41
CA ILE A 194 3.10 -2.33 -11.29
C ILE A 194 3.52 -1.87 -12.69
N SER A 195 4.83 -1.86 -12.86
CA SER A 195 5.56 -1.44 -14.04
C SER A 195 5.61 -2.68 -14.94
N THR A 196 5.06 -2.53 -16.14
CA THR A 196 5.21 -3.54 -17.19
C THR A 196 6.70 -3.86 -17.38
N ALA A 197 7.02 -5.06 -17.85
CA ALA A 197 8.39 -5.50 -18.11
C ALA A 197 9.25 -4.51 -18.94
N ASN A 198 8.62 -3.56 -19.64
CA ASN A 198 9.28 -2.48 -20.38
C ASN A 198 9.64 -1.26 -19.51
N VAL A 199 8.89 -0.92 -18.47
CA VAL A 199 9.20 0.23 -17.58
C VAL A 199 10.31 -0.15 -16.59
N ASN A 200 10.36 -1.41 -16.13
CA ASN A 200 11.48 -1.91 -15.31
C ASN A 200 12.81 -1.85 -16.07
N LYS A 201 12.82 -2.10 -17.38
CA LYS A 201 14.03 -1.92 -18.20
C LYS A 201 14.48 -0.47 -18.24
N SER A 202 13.59 0.50 -18.40
CA SER A 202 13.96 1.93 -18.40
C SER A 202 14.49 2.39 -17.04
N PHE A 203 13.92 1.87 -15.93
CA PHE A 203 14.38 2.16 -14.57
C PHE A 203 15.73 1.50 -14.23
N GLU A 204 15.97 0.27 -14.67
CA GLU A 204 17.23 -0.46 -14.41
C GLU A 204 18.37 -0.06 -15.35
N THR A 205 18.07 0.38 -16.57
CA THR A 205 19.09 0.71 -17.59
C THR A 205 19.31 2.20 -17.79
N GLY A 206 18.42 3.07 -17.27
CA GLY A 206 18.48 4.52 -17.49
C GLY A 206 18.23 4.95 -18.93
N VAL A 207 17.84 4.01 -19.81
CA VAL A 207 17.53 4.29 -21.21
C VAL A 207 16.01 4.29 -21.36
N GLU A 208 15.43 5.49 -21.46
CA GLU A 208 14.08 5.62 -21.97
C GLU A 208 14.05 5.10 -23.41
N THR A 209 13.39 3.96 -23.63
CA THR A 209 13.18 3.47 -24.98
C THR A 209 12.34 4.52 -25.71
N PRO A 210 12.82 5.15 -26.80
CA PRO A 210 12.07 6.21 -27.46
C PRO A 210 10.73 5.66 -27.92
N LEU A 211 9.66 6.43 -27.69
CA LEU A 211 8.33 6.19 -28.23
C LEU A 211 8.46 5.97 -29.75
N GLN A 212 8.38 4.72 -30.19
CA GLN A 212 8.28 4.42 -31.61
C GLN A 212 6.86 4.73 -32.05
N VAL A 213 6.68 5.95 -32.55
CA VAL A 213 5.49 6.33 -33.31
C VAL A 213 5.53 5.54 -34.63
N LYS A 214 4.55 4.66 -34.84
CA LYS A 214 4.21 4.10 -36.15
C LYS A 214 2.76 4.43 -36.46
#